data_AF-A0A6C0RC31-F1
#
_entry.id   AF-A0A6C0RC31-F1
#
_cell.length_a   1.000
_cell.length_b   1.000
_cell.length_c   1.000
_cell.angle_alpha   90.00
_cell.angle_beta   90.00
_cell.angle_gamma   90.00
#
_symmetry.space_group_name_H-M   'P 1'
#
loop_
_entity.id
_entity.type
_entity.pdbx_description
1 polymer ?
#
loop_
_entity_poly.entity_id
_entity_poly.type
_entity_poly.pdbx_seq_one_letter_code
_entity_poly.pdbx_strand_id
1 'polypeptide(L)'
;MKTKKQNLHWHNVVGYVFALFLLINTFSGMHLRPPLLIAIASKQVGIIPGTHLDSPNPWFDKLRRIHWDAANQRYIFSTTDGFYFAEESLSKKLTLAPSQPPVSVMGCNVLEPLGADFLMVGSFSGMYVWNPQTGMAADFFSGQPYRAPQGMVNPIGANTVAGFVQSNKRSWWFDYSGGAIELNAQNEKSTFSAMPDEIRKAAPMSLWNVALEIHTGRIFEHLVGSFYILFVPLAGICLMLVIISGFFLWWMVFRKKREKRIK
;
A
#
# COMPACT_ATOMS: atom_id res chain seq x y z
N MET A 1 -24.94 44.43 -18.47
CA MET A 1 -25.79 43.72 -17.47
C MET A 1 -25.94 42.21 -17.75
N LYS A 2 -26.06 41.77 -19.02
CA LYS A 2 -26.14 40.34 -19.41
C LYS A 2 -24.90 39.50 -19.04
N THR A 3 -23.70 40.02 -19.27
CA THR A 3 -22.42 39.35 -18.96
C THR A 3 -22.24 39.03 -17.47
N LYS A 4 -22.62 39.94 -16.56
CA LYS A 4 -22.56 39.68 -15.10
C LYS A 4 -23.51 38.55 -14.67
N LYS A 5 -24.71 38.47 -15.26
CA LYS A 5 -25.68 37.40 -14.97
C LYS A 5 -25.21 36.04 -15.50
N GLN A 6 -24.61 36.02 -16.69
CA GLN A 6 -24.04 34.81 -17.29
C GLN A 6 -22.83 34.30 -16.51
N ASN A 7 -21.92 35.19 -16.10
CA ASN A 7 -20.77 34.83 -15.27
C ASN A 7 -21.22 34.23 -13.93
N LEU A 8 -22.19 34.85 -13.25
CA LEU A 8 -22.73 34.33 -11.99
C LEU A 8 -23.44 32.98 -12.17
N HIS A 9 -24.15 32.77 -13.28
CA HIS A 9 -24.78 31.49 -13.58
C HIS A 9 -23.72 30.39 -13.76
N TRP A 10 -22.68 30.64 -14.56
CA TRP A 10 -21.57 29.70 -14.76
C TRP A 10 -20.78 29.45 -13.48
N HIS A 11 -20.49 30.47 -12.67
CA HIS A 11 -19.85 30.31 -11.37
C HIS A 11 -20.63 29.37 -10.45
N ASN A 12 -21.97 29.49 -10.44
CA ASN A 12 -22.83 28.61 -9.65
C ASN A 12 -22.87 27.17 -10.20
N VAL A 13 -23.00 27.01 -11.53
CA VAL A 13 -23.00 25.68 -12.18
C VAL A 13 -21.68 24.95 -11.91
N VAL A 14 -20.57 25.62 -12.17
CA VAL A 14 -19.22 25.11 -11.87
C VAL A 14 -19.09 24.86 -10.36
N GLY A 15 -19.59 25.78 -9.52
CA GLY A 15 -19.55 25.69 -8.07
C GLY A 15 -20.17 24.40 -7.52
N TYR A 16 -21.40 24.02 -7.89
CA TYR A 16 -22.00 22.78 -7.35
C TYR A 16 -21.39 21.52 -7.93
N VAL A 17 -20.98 21.54 -9.20
CA VAL A 17 -20.28 20.40 -9.82
C VAL A 17 -18.94 20.15 -9.11
N PHE A 18 -18.14 21.21 -8.90
CA PHE A 18 -16.88 21.09 -8.17
C PHE A 18 -17.09 20.78 -6.68
N ALA A 19 -18.13 21.31 -6.04
CA ALA A 19 -18.44 20.97 -4.65
C ALA A 19 -18.72 19.47 -4.50
N LEU A 20 -19.55 18.89 -5.39
CA LEU A 20 -19.83 17.46 -5.39
C LEU A 20 -18.56 16.64 -5.70
N PHE A 21 -17.80 17.04 -6.71
CA PHE A 21 -16.54 16.38 -7.07
C PHE A 21 -15.53 16.40 -5.91
N LEU A 22 -15.33 17.56 -5.28
CA LEU A 22 -14.41 17.71 -4.14
C LEU A 22 -14.89 16.92 -2.92
N LEU A 23 -16.19 16.83 -2.68
CA LEU A 23 -16.74 16.02 -1.60
C LEU A 23 -16.42 14.53 -1.83
N ILE A 24 -16.68 14.02 -3.03
CA ILE A 24 -16.36 12.63 -3.40
C ILE A 24 -14.85 12.38 -3.33
N ASN A 25 -14.03 13.28 -3.89
CA ASN A 25 -12.58 13.17 -3.89
C ASN A 25 -11.99 13.20 -2.46
N THR A 26 -12.50 14.08 -1.60
CA THR A 26 -12.06 14.18 -0.20
C THR A 26 -12.47 12.92 0.58
N PHE A 27 -13.72 12.49 0.41
CA PHE A 27 -14.23 11.29 1.08
C PHE A 27 -13.44 10.05 0.67
N SER A 28 -13.23 9.83 -0.63
CA SER A 28 -12.41 8.72 -1.14
C SER A 28 -10.96 8.84 -0.70
N GLY A 29 -10.33 10.01 -0.81
CA GLY A 29 -8.96 10.26 -0.38
C GLY A 29 -8.69 9.94 1.09
N MET A 30 -9.63 10.25 1.99
CA MET A 30 -9.53 9.88 3.41
C MET A 30 -9.46 8.36 3.64
N HIS A 31 -10.14 7.58 2.81
CA HIS A 31 -10.19 6.11 2.94
C HIS A 31 -8.97 5.41 2.34
N LEU A 32 -8.11 6.12 1.61
CA LEU A 32 -6.85 5.57 1.08
C LEU A 32 -5.76 5.41 2.15
N ARG A 33 -6.05 5.74 3.42
CA ARG A 33 -5.08 5.66 4.51
C ARG A 33 -5.67 5.11 5.81
N PRO A 34 -4.88 4.41 6.64
CA PRO A 34 -5.30 4.07 7.99
C PRO A 34 -5.71 5.32 8.81
N PRO A 35 -6.67 5.21 9.73
CA PRO A 35 -7.42 4.00 10.12
C PRO A 35 -8.58 3.65 9.19
N LEU A 36 -9.09 4.58 8.38
CA LEU A 36 -10.29 4.38 7.56
C LEU A 36 -10.12 3.30 6.50
N LEU A 37 -8.91 3.15 5.97
CA LEU A 37 -8.56 2.06 5.04
C LEU A 37 -8.82 0.68 5.64
N ILE A 38 -8.60 0.49 6.95
CA ILE A 38 -8.75 -0.82 7.60
C ILE A 38 -10.19 -1.34 7.50
N ALA A 39 -11.17 -0.43 7.55
CA ALA A 39 -12.59 -0.78 7.45
C ALA A 39 -12.98 -1.33 6.06
N ILE A 40 -12.24 -0.96 5.02
CA ILE A 40 -12.54 -1.35 3.63
C ILE A 40 -11.49 -2.29 3.02
N ALA A 41 -10.35 -2.50 3.67
CA ALA A 41 -9.22 -3.28 3.14
C ALA A 41 -9.58 -4.73 2.78
N SER A 42 -10.57 -5.32 3.46
CA SER A 42 -11.04 -6.69 3.19
C SER A 42 -12.14 -6.77 2.12
N LYS A 43 -12.63 -5.63 1.61
CA LYS A 43 -13.69 -5.58 0.61
C LYS A 43 -13.08 -5.51 -0.79
N GLN A 44 -13.44 -6.46 -1.62
CA GLN A 44 -13.10 -6.46 -3.04
C GLN A 44 -14.27 -5.89 -3.85
N VAL A 45 -13.96 -5.06 -4.83
CA VAL A 45 -14.92 -4.54 -5.82
C VAL A 45 -14.62 -5.17 -7.18
N GLY A 46 -15.65 -5.39 -7.99
CA GLY A 46 -15.47 -5.94 -9.34
C GLY A 46 -14.67 -4.99 -10.24
N ILE A 47 -13.92 -5.57 -11.17
CA ILE A 47 -13.20 -4.83 -12.20
C ILE A 47 -14.22 -4.18 -13.12
N ILE A 48 -14.03 -2.89 -13.42
CA ILE A 48 -14.91 -2.16 -14.34
C ILE A 48 -14.52 -2.55 -15.78
N PRO A 49 -15.48 -2.99 -16.62
CA PRO A 49 -15.20 -3.37 -18.00
C PRO A 49 -14.57 -2.25 -18.83
N GLY A 50 -13.62 -2.58 -19.69
CA GLY A 50 -12.92 -1.63 -20.56
C GLY A 50 -11.89 -0.73 -19.86
N THR A 51 -11.57 -0.99 -18.59
CA THR A 51 -10.47 -0.31 -17.88
C THR A 51 -9.14 -1.03 -18.09
N HIS A 52 -8.02 -0.38 -17.73
CA HIS A 52 -6.70 -1.02 -17.78
C HIS A 52 -6.59 -2.30 -16.92
N LEU A 53 -7.45 -2.43 -15.89
CA LEU A 53 -7.52 -3.62 -15.05
C LEU A 53 -8.33 -4.76 -15.70
N ASP A 54 -9.16 -4.46 -16.71
CA ASP A 54 -9.92 -5.44 -17.48
C ASP A 54 -9.01 -6.08 -18.54
N SER A 55 -8.19 -7.03 -18.08
CA SER A 55 -7.23 -7.74 -18.91
C SER A 55 -7.70 -9.18 -19.17
N PRO A 56 -7.61 -9.69 -20.42
CA PRO A 56 -7.86 -11.10 -20.70
C PRO A 56 -6.78 -12.02 -20.10
N ASN A 57 -5.66 -11.47 -19.63
CA ASN A 57 -4.60 -12.23 -19.00
C ASN A 57 -4.95 -12.51 -17.53
N PRO A 58 -5.15 -13.79 -17.12
CA PRO A 58 -5.52 -14.15 -15.76
C PRO A 58 -4.43 -13.85 -14.72
N TRP A 59 -3.19 -13.59 -15.16
CA TRP A 59 -2.06 -13.25 -14.30
C TRP A 59 -1.86 -11.75 -14.11
N PHE A 60 -2.59 -10.93 -14.88
CA PHE A 60 -2.46 -9.49 -14.85
C PHE A 60 -2.75 -8.96 -13.45
N ASP A 61 -1.79 -8.20 -12.91
CA ASP A 61 -1.79 -7.68 -11.54
C ASP A 61 -1.93 -8.72 -10.41
N LYS A 62 -1.78 -10.02 -10.72
CA LYS A 62 -1.79 -11.10 -9.71
C LYS A 62 -0.42 -11.70 -9.47
N LEU A 63 0.34 -11.94 -10.53
CA LEU A 63 1.64 -12.60 -10.45
C LEU A 63 2.69 -11.63 -9.86
N ARG A 64 3.42 -12.08 -8.82
CA ARG A 64 4.48 -11.28 -8.17
C ARG A 64 5.86 -11.88 -8.39
N ARG A 65 6.05 -13.17 -8.07
CA ARG A 65 7.34 -13.87 -8.19
C ARG A 65 7.16 -15.32 -8.60
N ILE A 66 8.20 -15.90 -9.21
CA ILE A 66 8.28 -17.32 -9.57
C ILE A 66 9.61 -17.85 -9.05
N HIS A 67 9.58 -19.03 -8.45
CA HIS A 67 10.77 -19.77 -8.03
C HIS A 67 10.70 -21.21 -8.57
N TRP A 68 11.85 -21.73 -9.00
CA TRP A 68 11.99 -23.13 -9.40
C TRP A 68 12.53 -23.95 -8.23
N ASP A 69 11.71 -24.85 -7.71
CA ASP A 69 12.07 -25.81 -6.67
C ASP A 69 12.69 -27.05 -7.33
N ALA A 70 14.02 -27.07 -7.39
CA ALA A 70 14.78 -28.13 -8.02
C ALA A 70 14.65 -29.48 -7.28
N ALA A 71 14.43 -29.49 -5.97
CA ALA A 71 14.30 -30.71 -5.18
C ALA A 71 13.02 -31.48 -5.55
N ASN A 72 11.95 -30.77 -5.88
CA ASN A 72 10.64 -31.35 -6.21
C ASN A 72 10.25 -31.20 -7.68
N GLN A 73 11.14 -30.67 -8.53
CA GLN A 73 10.92 -30.45 -9.97
C GLN A 73 9.60 -29.70 -10.25
N ARG A 74 9.38 -28.60 -9.53
CA ARG A 74 8.14 -27.82 -9.59
C ARG A 74 8.38 -26.32 -9.53
N TYR A 75 7.46 -25.55 -10.10
CA TYR A 75 7.42 -24.10 -9.95
C TYR A 75 6.58 -23.69 -8.76
N ILE A 76 7.03 -22.66 -8.06
CA ILE A 76 6.33 -21.99 -6.97
C ILE A 76 6.01 -20.57 -7.43
N PHE A 77 4.73 -20.30 -7.62
CA PHE A 77 4.21 -18.99 -8.01
C PHE A 77 3.73 -18.24 -6.78
N SER A 78 4.26 -17.04 -6.58
CA SER A 78 3.71 -16.09 -5.62
C SER A 78 2.73 -15.17 -6.32
N THR A 79 1.47 -15.19 -5.86
CA THR A 79 0.41 -14.32 -6.37
C THR A 79 -0.21 -13.49 -5.24
N THR A 80 -1.09 -12.56 -5.60
CA THR A 80 -1.92 -11.81 -4.63
C THR A 80 -2.82 -12.70 -3.78
N ASP A 81 -3.18 -13.88 -4.30
CA ASP A 81 -4.11 -14.82 -3.65
C ASP A 81 -3.36 -15.90 -2.83
N GLY A 82 -2.03 -15.96 -2.93
CA GLY A 82 -1.17 -16.87 -2.19
C GLY A 82 -0.10 -17.54 -3.04
N PHE A 83 0.49 -18.61 -2.50
CA PHE A 83 1.46 -19.43 -3.20
C PHE A 83 0.80 -20.61 -3.90
N TYR A 84 1.18 -20.85 -5.14
CA TYR A 84 0.70 -21.94 -5.96
C TYR A 84 1.86 -22.79 -6.47
N PHE A 85 1.65 -24.10 -6.53
CA PHE A 85 2.59 -25.03 -7.11
C PHE A 85 2.13 -25.44 -8.52
N ALA A 86 3.09 -25.55 -9.43
CA ALA A 86 2.89 -26.06 -10.77
C ALA A 86 3.97 -27.10 -11.09
N GLU A 87 3.59 -28.15 -11.81
CA GLU A 87 4.57 -29.07 -12.41
C GLU A 87 5.39 -28.38 -13.50
N GLU A 88 6.54 -28.95 -13.84
CA GLU A 88 7.45 -28.43 -14.86
C GLU A 88 6.78 -28.20 -16.22
N SER A 89 5.89 -29.10 -16.63
CA SER A 89 5.18 -29.01 -17.91
C SER A 89 4.11 -27.93 -17.96
N LEU A 90 3.75 -27.32 -16.81
CA LEU A 90 2.68 -26.33 -16.67
C LEU A 90 1.33 -26.78 -17.28
N SER A 91 1.12 -28.09 -17.47
CA SER A 91 -0.04 -28.63 -18.17
C SER A 91 -1.27 -28.79 -17.28
N LYS A 92 -1.07 -29.02 -15.99
CA LYS A 92 -2.15 -29.16 -15.00
C LYS A 92 -2.49 -27.85 -14.32
N LYS A 93 -3.67 -27.85 -13.70
CA LYS A 93 -4.13 -26.78 -12.83
C LYS A 93 -3.17 -26.59 -11.65
N LEU A 94 -2.88 -25.35 -11.35
CA LEU A 94 -2.10 -24.93 -10.18
C LEU A 94 -2.74 -25.43 -8.89
N THR A 95 -1.92 -25.97 -7.99
CA THR A 95 -2.35 -26.40 -6.67
C THR A 95 -1.98 -25.34 -5.65
N LEU A 96 -2.93 -24.95 -4.80
CA LEU A 96 -2.65 -23.99 -3.73
C LEU A 96 -1.71 -24.64 -2.71
N ALA A 97 -0.72 -23.89 -2.22
CA ALA A 97 0.14 -24.35 -1.15
C ALA A 97 -0.69 -24.64 0.11
N PRO A 98 -0.57 -25.83 0.72
CA PRO A 98 -1.41 -26.23 1.86
C PRO A 98 -1.15 -25.38 3.10
N SER A 99 0.08 -24.89 3.25
CA SER A 99 0.48 -23.93 4.28
C SER A 99 1.43 -22.93 3.64
N GLN A 100 1.27 -21.65 3.99
CA GLN A 100 2.04 -20.55 3.44
C GLN A 100 2.35 -19.50 4.51
N PRO A 101 3.51 -18.83 4.43
CA PRO A 101 3.82 -17.70 5.29
C PRO A 101 2.90 -16.51 4.97
N PRO A 102 2.71 -15.57 5.90
CA PRO A 102 1.91 -14.38 5.63
C PRO A 102 2.65 -13.49 4.62
N VAL A 103 1.91 -13.07 3.60
CA VAL A 103 2.37 -12.09 2.62
C VAL A 103 1.45 -10.88 2.70
N SER A 104 2.05 -9.69 2.79
CA SER A 104 1.29 -8.45 2.83
C SER A 104 0.47 -8.24 1.56
N VAL A 105 -0.55 -7.38 1.62
CA VAL A 105 -1.36 -6.97 0.45
C VAL A 105 -0.49 -6.36 -0.67
N MET A 106 0.68 -5.82 -0.31
CA MET A 106 1.66 -5.28 -1.26
C MET A 106 2.43 -6.37 -2.02
N GLY A 107 2.24 -7.64 -1.67
CA GLY A 107 2.84 -8.79 -2.34
C GLY A 107 4.15 -9.26 -1.70
N CYS A 108 4.73 -10.26 -2.36
CA CYS A 108 5.98 -10.90 -1.98
C CYS A 108 7.17 -10.17 -2.58
N ASN A 109 8.05 -9.65 -1.72
CA ASN A 109 9.23 -8.88 -2.08
C ASN A 109 10.50 -9.70 -2.07
N VAL A 110 10.53 -10.84 -1.39
CA VAL A 110 11.70 -11.74 -1.33
C VAL A 110 11.19 -13.16 -1.45
N LEU A 111 11.75 -13.92 -2.40
CA LEU A 111 11.47 -15.35 -2.58
C LEU A 111 12.77 -16.02 -3.00
N GLU A 112 13.60 -16.33 -2.02
CA GLU A 112 14.97 -16.85 -2.25
C GLU A 112 15.15 -18.22 -1.61
N PRO A 113 15.88 -19.15 -2.25
CA PRO A 113 16.20 -20.44 -1.65
C PRO A 113 17.12 -20.30 -0.44
N LEU A 114 16.78 -21.01 0.63
CA LEU A 114 17.59 -21.14 1.84
C LEU A 114 17.98 -22.61 2.02
N GLY A 115 19.03 -23.02 1.31
CA GLY A 115 19.42 -24.44 1.22
C GLY A 115 18.52 -25.21 0.25
N ALA A 116 18.36 -26.52 0.48
CA ALA A 116 17.64 -27.40 -0.45
C ALA A 116 16.11 -27.39 -0.24
N ASP A 117 15.64 -27.28 1.00
CA ASP A 117 14.23 -27.52 1.35
C ASP A 117 13.47 -26.29 1.84
N PHE A 118 14.16 -25.18 2.08
CA PHE A 118 13.55 -23.97 2.65
C PHE A 118 13.62 -22.81 1.68
N LEU A 119 12.63 -21.92 1.78
CA LEU A 119 12.55 -20.64 1.09
C LEU A 119 12.48 -19.52 2.12
N MET A 120 13.18 -18.45 1.83
CA MET A 120 13.03 -17.18 2.51
C MET A 120 11.95 -16.37 1.80
N VAL A 121 10.88 -16.06 2.52
CA VAL A 121 9.73 -15.29 2.03
C VAL A 121 9.64 -13.97 2.80
N GLY A 122 9.81 -12.86 2.09
CA GLY A 122 9.77 -11.52 2.66
C GLY A 122 8.65 -10.67 2.08
N SER A 123 7.93 -9.95 2.94
CA SER A 123 6.93 -8.96 2.56
C SER A 123 6.84 -7.85 3.61
N PHE A 124 5.94 -6.88 3.43
CA PHE A 124 5.70 -5.86 4.47
C PHE A 124 5.09 -6.42 5.76
N SER A 125 4.71 -7.70 5.77
CA SER A 125 4.29 -8.41 6.98
C SER A 125 5.44 -9.02 7.78
N GLY A 126 6.65 -9.12 7.20
CA GLY A 126 7.82 -9.72 7.86
C GLY A 126 8.69 -10.54 6.92
N MET A 127 9.74 -11.15 7.49
CA MET A 127 10.59 -12.15 6.83
C MET A 127 10.33 -13.51 7.47
N TYR A 128 10.05 -14.53 6.66
CA TYR A 128 9.73 -15.88 7.13
C TYR A 128 10.58 -16.93 6.41
N VAL A 129 10.95 -17.97 7.14
CA VAL A 129 11.50 -19.21 6.58
C VAL A 129 10.33 -20.17 6.37
N TRP A 130 10.15 -20.64 5.15
CA TRP A 130 9.07 -21.53 4.75
C TRP A 130 9.62 -22.83 4.16
N ASN A 131 9.13 -23.96 4.64
CA ASN A 131 9.34 -25.26 4.00
C ASN A 131 8.08 -25.62 3.19
N PRO A 132 8.14 -25.59 1.85
CA PRO A 132 6.98 -25.86 0.99
C PRO A 132 6.51 -27.32 1.01
N GLN A 133 7.31 -28.25 1.55
CA GLN A 133 6.96 -29.68 1.63
C GLN A 133 6.22 -29.99 2.93
N THR A 134 6.75 -29.55 4.07
CA THR A 134 6.16 -29.81 5.40
C THR A 134 5.11 -28.77 5.79
N GLY A 135 5.10 -27.62 5.12
CA GLY A 135 4.23 -26.50 5.46
C GLY A 135 4.69 -25.69 6.67
N MET A 136 5.90 -25.94 7.18
CA MET A 136 6.47 -25.19 8.29
C MET A 136 6.76 -23.75 7.88
N ALA A 137 6.29 -22.78 8.65
CA ALA A 137 6.63 -21.38 8.51
C ALA A 137 7.08 -20.82 9.86
N ALA A 138 8.22 -20.14 9.90
CA ALA A 138 8.76 -19.51 11.10
C ALA A 138 9.26 -18.10 10.77
N ASP A 139 9.12 -17.17 11.72
CA ASP A 139 9.66 -15.83 11.59
C ASP A 139 11.20 -15.90 11.59
N PHE A 140 11.83 -15.24 10.61
CA PHE A 140 13.26 -15.33 10.39
C PHE A 140 14.08 -14.70 11.52
N PHE A 141 13.57 -13.64 12.16
CA PHE A 141 14.32 -12.87 13.15
C PHE A 141 14.19 -13.46 14.56
N SER A 142 12.98 -13.90 14.93
CA SER A 142 12.68 -14.46 16.25
C SER A 142 12.85 -15.97 16.33
N GLY A 143 12.88 -16.66 15.17
CA GLY A 143 12.88 -18.12 15.07
C GLY A 143 11.58 -18.77 15.54
N GLN A 144 10.55 -17.99 15.87
CA GLN A 144 9.29 -18.51 16.38
C GLN A 144 8.39 -19.02 15.24
N PRO A 145 7.65 -20.11 15.44
CA PRO A 145 6.71 -20.60 14.44
C PRO A 145 5.62 -19.57 14.18
N TYR A 146 5.27 -19.37 12.91
CA TYR A 146 4.20 -18.46 12.53
C TYR A 146 2.85 -19.00 13.02
N ARG A 147 2.08 -18.15 13.69
CA ARG A 147 0.68 -18.39 14.05
C ARG A 147 -0.16 -17.29 13.47
N ALA A 148 -1.23 -17.66 12.75
CA ALA A 148 -2.14 -16.69 12.17
C ALA A 148 -2.72 -15.79 13.29
N PRO A 149 -2.58 -14.46 13.18
CA PRO A 149 -3.10 -13.56 14.20
C PRO A 149 -4.62 -13.67 14.31
N GLN A 150 -5.13 -13.72 15.54
CA GLN A 150 -6.57 -13.69 15.81
C GLN A 150 -7.03 -12.24 16.01
N GLY A 151 -7.97 -11.77 15.20
CA GLY A 151 -8.59 -10.45 15.34
C GLY A 151 -8.00 -9.35 14.44
N MET A 152 -8.40 -8.09 14.68
CA MET A 152 -7.87 -6.92 13.96
C MET A 152 -6.47 -6.58 14.47
N VAL A 153 -5.46 -7.13 13.83
CA VAL A 153 -4.05 -6.80 14.09
C VAL A 153 -3.55 -5.84 13.01
N ASN A 154 -2.53 -5.04 13.33
CA ASN A 154 -1.87 -4.18 12.36
C ASN A 154 -1.47 -5.00 11.12
N PRO A 155 -1.93 -4.66 9.91
CA PRO A 155 -1.61 -5.42 8.70
C PRO A 155 -0.12 -5.33 8.31
N ILE A 156 0.62 -4.40 8.91
CA ILE A 156 2.04 -4.18 8.69
C ILE A 156 2.82 -4.87 9.83
N GLY A 157 3.80 -5.70 9.45
CA GLY A 157 4.67 -6.39 10.41
C GLY A 157 5.66 -5.43 11.08
N ALA A 158 6.26 -5.87 12.18
CA ALA A 158 7.28 -5.08 12.87
C ALA A 158 8.51 -4.80 11.99
N ASN A 159 8.83 -5.73 11.07
CA ASN A 159 9.93 -5.61 10.12
C ASN A 159 9.35 -5.57 8.70
N THR A 160 9.44 -4.42 8.04
CA THR A 160 8.82 -4.20 6.73
C THR A 160 9.77 -4.54 5.59
N VAL A 161 9.83 -5.81 5.21
CA VAL A 161 10.80 -6.28 4.21
C VAL A 161 10.43 -5.80 2.81
N ALA A 162 11.23 -4.88 2.28
CA ALA A 162 11.16 -4.37 0.92
C ALA A 162 12.03 -5.15 -0.06
N GLY A 163 13.08 -5.85 0.43
CA GLY A 163 13.96 -6.64 -0.43
C GLY A 163 15.05 -7.36 0.36
N PHE A 164 15.84 -8.14 -0.36
CA PHE A 164 16.98 -8.88 0.16
C PHE A 164 18.06 -8.96 -0.92
N VAL A 165 19.32 -8.87 -0.50
CA VAL A 165 20.48 -9.05 -1.35
C VAL A 165 21.55 -9.82 -0.59
N GLN A 166 22.14 -10.80 -1.24
CA GLN A 166 23.28 -11.55 -0.72
C GLN A 166 24.48 -11.35 -1.62
N SER A 167 25.62 -10.97 -1.05
CA SER A 167 26.90 -10.87 -1.74
C SER A 167 27.98 -11.55 -0.91
N ASN A 168 28.51 -12.66 -1.43
CA ASN A 168 29.53 -13.47 -0.78
C ASN A 168 29.13 -13.89 0.64
N LYS A 169 29.86 -13.40 1.66
CA LYS A 169 29.68 -13.71 3.08
C LYS A 169 28.74 -12.74 3.80
N ARG A 170 28.16 -11.77 3.10
CA ARG A 170 27.30 -10.74 3.69
C ARG A 170 25.95 -10.76 3.01
N SER A 171 24.92 -10.57 3.82
CA SER A 171 23.53 -10.49 3.37
C SER A 171 22.90 -9.25 3.97
N TRP A 172 22.11 -8.55 3.18
CA TRP A 172 21.35 -7.39 3.63
C TRP A 172 19.89 -7.59 3.29
N TRP A 173 19.04 -7.16 4.20
CA TRP A 173 17.63 -6.98 3.93
C TRP A 173 17.32 -5.49 3.94
N PHE A 174 16.32 -5.10 3.15
CA PHE A 174 15.92 -3.71 3.05
C PHE A 174 14.63 -3.55 3.86
N ASP A 175 14.69 -2.80 4.94
CA ASP A 175 13.50 -2.31 5.62
C ASP A 175 12.93 -1.12 4.83
N TYR A 176 11.62 -1.09 4.65
CA TYR A 176 10.94 -0.05 3.91
C TYR A 176 11.18 1.36 4.48
N SER A 177 11.34 1.47 5.81
CA SER A 177 11.58 2.75 6.50
C SER A 177 13.05 2.99 6.83
N GLY A 178 13.75 1.94 7.28
CA GLY A 178 15.12 2.00 7.78
C GLY A 178 16.20 1.86 6.72
N GLY A 179 15.86 1.46 5.50
CA GLY A 179 16.80 1.19 4.42
C GLY A 179 17.52 -0.15 4.60
N ALA A 180 18.77 -0.23 4.14
CA ALA A 180 19.54 -1.47 4.15
C ALA A 180 20.08 -1.82 5.55
N ILE A 181 19.79 -3.03 6.01
CA ILE A 181 20.23 -3.59 7.29
C ILE A 181 20.98 -4.89 7.00
N GLU A 182 22.19 -5.04 7.55
CA GLU A 182 22.96 -6.27 7.40
C GLU A 182 22.42 -7.36 8.32
N LEU A 183 22.30 -8.57 7.77
CA LEU A 183 21.99 -9.78 8.52
C LEU A 183 23.28 -10.29 9.16
N ASN A 184 23.61 -9.76 10.34
CA ASN A 184 24.69 -10.25 11.20
C ASN A 184 24.11 -10.82 12.50
N ALA A 185 24.94 -11.50 13.31
CA ALA A 185 24.51 -12.20 14.52
C ALA A 185 23.87 -11.27 15.58
N GLN A 186 24.10 -9.96 15.47
CA GLN A 186 23.56 -8.93 16.34
C GLN A 186 22.36 -8.19 15.71
N ASN A 187 22.04 -8.49 14.45
CA ASN A 187 21.07 -7.77 13.61
C ASN A 187 21.25 -6.24 13.69
N GLU A 188 22.49 -5.81 13.85
CA GLU A 188 22.83 -4.40 14.00
C GLU A 188 22.64 -3.70 12.67
N LYS A 189 22.21 -2.43 12.72
CA LYS A 189 22.20 -1.55 11.55
C LYS A 189 23.64 -1.29 11.11
N SER A 190 24.27 -2.26 10.45
CA SER A 190 25.44 -1.98 9.63
C SER A 190 24.93 -1.10 8.51
N THR A 191 25.33 0.16 8.55
CA THR A 191 24.99 1.10 7.50
C THR A 191 25.63 0.56 6.23
N PHE A 192 24.78 0.24 5.25
CA PHE A 192 25.24 0.14 3.86
C PHE A 192 26.14 1.34 3.57
N SER A 193 27.16 1.16 2.72
CA SER A 193 28.16 2.20 2.47
C SER A 193 27.48 3.56 2.27
N ALA A 194 27.93 4.55 3.03
CA ALA A 194 27.31 5.88 3.01
C ALA A 194 27.24 6.38 1.56
N MET A 195 26.11 7.00 1.21
CA MET A 195 25.95 7.59 -0.12
C MET A 195 27.11 8.58 -0.36
N PRO A 196 27.87 8.45 -1.46
CA PRO A 196 28.96 9.36 -1.78
C PRO A 196 28.52 10.82 -1.74
N ASP A 197 29.39 11.70 -1.25
CA ASP A 197 29.08 13.11 -1.07
C ASP A 197 28.74 13.82 -2.38
N GLU A 198 29.32 13.35 -3.49
CA GLU A 198 29.03 13.84 -4.84
C GLU A 198 27.57 13.62 -5.19
N ILE A 199 27.04 12.42 -4.94
CA ILE A 199 25.63 12.08 -5.20
C ILE A 199 24.73 12.84 -4.23
N ARG A 200 25.09 12.88 -2.94
CA ARG A 200 24.30 13.59 -1.91
C ARG A 200 24.13 15.07 -2.21
N LYS A 201 25.17 15.73 -2.74
CA LYS A 201 25.12 17.15 -3.15
C LYS A 201 24.39 17.35 -4.48
N ALA A 202 24.58 16.43 -5.44
CA ALA A 202 23.98 16.53 -6.76
C ALA A 202 22.48 16.17 -6.80
N ALA A 203 22.02 15.32 -5.86
CA ALA A 203 20.67 14.78 -5.84
C ALA A 203 19.95 15.09 -4.51
N PRO A 204 19.60 16.37 -4.23
CA PRO A 204 18.71 16.69 -3.13
C PRO A 204 17.32 16.06 -3.37
N MET A 205 16.53 15.96 -2.30
CA MET A 205 15.16 15.47 -2.39
C MET A 205 14.37 16.27 -3.43
N SER A 206 13.74 15.57 -4.38
CA SER A 206 12.96 16.22 -5.42
C SER A 206 11.75 16.96 -4.83
N LEU A 207 11.30 18.03 -5.50
CA LEU A 207 10.08 18.73 -5.10
C LEU A 207 8.86 17.81 -5.08
N TRP A 208 8.85 16.77 -5.93
CA TRP A 208 7.82 15.73 -5.91
C TRP A 208 7.82 14.96 -4.59
N ASN A 209 8.98 14.51 -4.13
CA ASN A 209 9.10 13.79 -2.85
C ASN A 209 8.77 14.71 -1.68
N VAL A 210 9.21 15.98 -1.71
CA VAL A 210 8.82 16.97 -0.68
C VAL A 210 7.31 17.18 -0.67
N ALA A 211 6.69 17.32 -1.83
CA ALA A 211 5.23 17.45 -1.94
C ALA A 211 4.52 16.20 -1.42
N LEU A 212 5.06 15.00 -1.62
CA LEU A 212 4.53 13.76 -1.04
C LEU A 212 4.62 13.74 0.49
N GLU A 213 5.72 14.20 1.08
CA GLU A 213 5.88 14.29 2.53
C GLU A 213 4.89 15.28 3.16
N ILE A 214 4.59 16.38 2.47
CA ILE A 214 3.55 17.35 2.86
C ILE A 214 2.16 16.77 2.65
N HIS A 215 1.90 16.18 1.48
CA HIS A 215 0.60 15.61 1.11
C HIS A 215 0.19 14.49 2.07
N THR A 216 1.15 13.67 2.49
CA THR A 216 0.95 12.62 3.47
C THR A 216 1.10 13.11 4.92
N GLY A 217 1.36 14.40 5.17
CA GLY A 217 1.50 14.93 6.52
C GLY A 217 2.67 14.35 7.33
N ARG A 218 3.56 13.57 6.73
CA ARG A 218 4.76 13.01 7.38
C ARG A 218 5.73 14.09 7.82
N ILE A 219 5.71 15.25 7.17
CA ILE A 219 6.47 16.43 7.61
C ILE A 219 6.13 16.82 9.07
N PHE A 220 4.93 16.49 9.57
CA PHE A 220 4.51 16.75 10.94
C PHE A 220 4.89 15.63 11.92
N GLU A 221 5.46 14.51 11.46
CA GLU A 221 5.85 13.38 12.31
C GLU A 221 6.83 13.83 13.41
N HIS A 222 7.74 14.75 13.10
CA HIS A 222 8.66 15.32 14.10
C HIS A 222 7.94 16.06 15.25
N LEU A 223 6.74 16.61 15.00
CA LEU A 223 5.98 17.40 15.97
C LEU A 223 4.95 16.56 16.74
N VAL A 224 4.24 15.65 16.06
CA VAL A 224 3.10 14.91 16.63
C VAL A 224 3.36 13.40 16.77
N GLY A 225 4.56 12.92 16.41
CA GLY A 225 4.89 11.49 16.41
C GLY A 225 3.93 10.69 15.54
N SER A 226 3.64 9.44 15.92
CA SER A 226 2.77 8.51 15.18
C SER A 226 1.34 9.01 14.94
N PHE A 227 0.89 10.07 15.64
CA PHE A 227 -0.41 10.69 15.39
C PHE A 227 -0.49 11.44 14.05
N TYR A 228 0.64 11.65 13.34
CA TYR A 228 0.64 12.26 12.00
C TYR A 228 -0.27 11.51 11.02
N ILE A 229 -0.50 10.21 11.22
CA ILE A 229 -1.40 9.38 10.40
C ILE A 229 -2.83 9.95 10.39
N LEU A 230 -3.26 10.60 11.48
CA LEU A 230 -4.60 11.21 11.59
C LEU A 230 -4.71 12.56 10.88
N PHE A 231 -3.61 13.16 10.43
CA PHE A 231 -3.61 14.46 9.77
C PHE A 231 -4.52 14.48 8.54
N VAL A 232 -4.41 13.46 7.67
CA VAL A 232 -5.19 13.38 6.43
C VAL A 232 -6.69 13.18 6.70
N PRO A 233 -7.12 12.21 7.55
CA PRO A 233 -8.53 12.09 7.95
C PRO A 233 -9.11 13.36 8.57
N LEU A 234 -8.39 14.01 9.50
CA LEU A 234 -8.88 15.21 10.18
C LEU A 234 -9.00 16.39 9.22
N ALA A 235 -8.00 16.62 8.37
CA ALA A 235 -8.05 17.66 7.34
C ALA A 235 -9.19 17.41 6.35
N GLY A 236 -9.42 16.14 5.97
CA GLY A 236 -10.54 15.76 5.10
C GLY A 236 -11.91 16.02 5.73
N ILE A 237 -12.09 15.70 7.03
CA ILE A 237 -13.32 16.02 7.77
C ILE A 237 -13.54 17.54 7.80
N CYS A 238 -12.51 18.32 8.13
CA CYS A 238 -12.60 19.79 8.12
C CYS A 238 -12.99 20.33 6.74
N LEU A 239 -12.38 19.82 5.67
CA LEU A 239 -12.70 20.22 4.30
C LEU A 239 -14.13 19.86 3.92
N MET A 240 -14.60 18.66 4.27
CA MET A 240 -15.99 18.26 4.06
C MET A 240 -16.96 19.16 4.82
N LEU A 241 -16.67 19.50 6.08
CA LEU A 241 -17.49 20.43 6.87
C LEU A 241 -17.60 21.80 6.20
N VAL A 242 -16.50 22.34 5.67
CA VAL A 242 -16.50 23.62 4.94
C VAL A 242 -17.32 23.54 3.66
N ILE A 243 -17.17 22.47 2.86
CA ILE A 243 -17.93 22.29 1.61
C ILE A 243 -19.43 22.14 1.90
N ILE A 244 -19.78 21.29 2.87
CA ILE A 244 -21.17 21.00 3.24
C ILE A 244 -21.82 22.26 3.81
N SER A 245 -21.18 22.93 4.78
CA SER A 245 -21.71 24.17 5.37
C SER A 245 -21.86 25.28 4.33
N GLY A 246 -20.88 25.46 3.45
CA GLY A 246 -20.95 26.42 2.34
C GLY A 246 -22.10 26.12 1.38
N PHE A 247 -22.30 24.86 1.02
CA PHE A 247 -23.42 24.43 0.18
C PHE A 247 -24.77 24.67 0.85
N PHE A 248 -24.92 24.30 2.13
CA PHE A 248 -26.15 24.52 2.90
C PHE A 248 -26.50 26.01 3.04
N LEU A 249 -25.51 26.86 3.35
CA LEU A 249 -25.70 28.31 3.43
C LEU A 249 -26.14 28.87 2.08
N TRP A 250 -25.48 28.46 1.00
CA TRP A 250 -25.89 28.84 -0.36
C TRP A 250 -27.33 28.42 -0.65
N TRP A 251 -27.66 27.15 -0.39
CA TRP A 251 -29.00 26.61 -0.61
C TRP A 251 -30.06 27.38 0.16
N MET A 252 -29.83 27.66 1.45
CA MET A 252 -30.74 28.43 2.29
C MET A 252 -30.96 29.85 1.77
N VAL A 253 -29.89 30.55 1.36
CA VAL A 253 -29.98 31.93 0.86
C VAL A 253 -30.71 31.99 -0.48
N PHE A 254 -30.44 31.06 -1.39
CA PHE A 254 -31.06 31.06 -2.73
C PHE A 254 -32.50 30.55 -2.72
N ARG A 255 -32.84 29.58 -1.84
CA ARG A 255 -34.22 29.13 -1.64
C ARG A 255 -35.10 30.26 -1.05
N LYS A 256 -34.60 31.00 -0.06
CA LYS A 256 -35.28 32.19 0.49
C LYS A 256 -35.48 33.32 -0.53
N LYS A 257 -34.52 33.54 -1.44
CA LYS A 257 -34.68 34.53 -2.54
C LYS A 257 -35.73 34.13 -3.57
N ARG A 258 -35.97 32.83 -3.74
CA ARG A 258 -36.98 32.30 -4.68
C ARG A 258 -38.39 32.41 -4.10
N GLU A 259 -38.57 32.12 -2.82
CA GLU A 259 -39.85 32.34 -2.11
C GLU A 259 -40.25 33.82 -2.06
N LYS A 260 -39.30 34.73 -1.83
CA LYS A 260 -39.54 36.20 -1.86
C LYS A 260 -39.82 36.78 -3.26
N ARG A 261 -39.62 36.02 -4.34
CA ARG A 261 -39.95 36.43 -5.71
C ARG A 261 -41.29 35.90 -6.20
N ILE A 262 -41.87 34.92 -5.49
CA ILE A 262 -43.14 34.29 -5.83
C ILE A 262 -44.30 34.89 -5.01
N LYS A 263 -43.99 35.53 -3.87
CA LYS A 263 -44.86 36.50 -3.20
C LYS A 263 -44.65 37.89 -3.80
#